data_AF-A0A7V4X892-F1
#
_entry.id   AF-A0A7V4X892-F1
#
_cell.length_a   1.000
_cell.length_b   1.000
_cell.length_c   1.000
_cell.angle_alpha   90.00
_cell.angle_beta   90.00
_cell.angle_gamma   90.00
#
_symmetry.space_group_name_H-M   'P 1'
#
loop_
_entity.id
_entity.type
_entity.pdbx_description
1 polymer ?
#
loop_
_entity_poly.entity_id
_entity_poly.type
_entity_poly.pdbx_seq_one_letter_code
_entity_poly.pdbx_strand_id
1 'polypeptide(L)' 'MDNLDKNIIELDNSVYKEKQGVIYRYVLGAIEKSLLEQTLERTFGNQLKAAKILGINRNTMRTKIKKFGIDPSKWKI' A
#
# COMPACT_ATOMS: atom_id res chain seq x y z
N MET A 1 20.61 -0.46 8.95
CA MET A 1 20.17 0.80 8.34
C MET A 1 18.85 0.51 7.64
N ASP A 2 17.79 1.17 8.08
CA ASP A 2 16.42 0.98 7.56
C ASP A 2 16.38 1.14 6.04
N ASN A 3 15.75 0.19 5.36
CA ASN A 3 15.70 0.10 3.89
C ASN A 3 14.48 0.83 3.30
N LEU A 4 14.08 1.94 3.93
CA LEU A 4 12.89 2.70 3.51
C LEU A 4 13.09 3.42 2.17
N ASP A 5 14.34 3.62 1.75
CA ASP A 5 14.68 4.38 0.53
C ASP A 5 14.43 3.60 -0.78
N LYS A 6 14.31 2.27 -0.72
CA LYS A 6 14.21 1.43 -1.94
C LYS A 6 12.91 1.53 -2.72
N ASN A 7 11.90 2.25 -2.20
CA ASN A 7 10.59 2.41 -2.86
C ASN A 7 10.19 3.88 -3.00
N ILE A 8 11.16 4.79 -3.15
CA ILE A 8 10.82 6.15 -3.59
C ILE A 8 10.23 6.04 -5.00
N ILE A 9 8.96 6.40 -5.12
CA ILE A 9 8.31 6.53 -6.42
C ILE A 9 8.99 7.69 -7.13
N GLU A 10 9.80 7.38 -8.13
CA GLU A 10 10.39 8.39 -8.99
C GLU A 10 9.26 8.98 -9.86
N LEU A 11 8.97 10.25 -9.66
CA LEU A 11 7.95 10.97 -10.40
C LEU A 11 8.58 11.55 -11.65
N ASP A 12 8.26 10.98 -12.80
CA ASP A 12 8.65 11.56 -14.08
C ASP A 12 7.87 12.85 -14.39
N ASN A 13 8.42 13.66 -15.29
CA ASN A 13 7.80 14.93 -15.72
C ASN A 13 6.41 14.72 -16.38
N SER A 14 6.11 13.55 -16.95
CA SER A 14 4.79 13.25 -17.50
C SER A 14 3.73 13.13 -16.40
N VAL A 15 4.04 12.49 -15.27
CA VAL A 15 3.13 12.35 -14.13
C VAL A 15 2.80 13.72 -13.53
N TYR A 16 3.77 14.63 -13.45
CA TYR A 16 3.52 16.01 -13.00
C TYR A 16 2.50 16.74 -13.88
N LYS A 17 2.54 16.53 -15.20
CA LYS A 17 1.63 17.14 -16.16
C LYS A 17 0.24 16.49 -16.15
N GLU A 18 0.18 15.16 -16.12
CA GLU A 18 -1.08 14.41 -16.17
C GLU A 18 -1.88 14.43 -14.87
N LYS A 19 -1.18 14.47 -13.72
CA LYS A 19 -1.80 14.39 -12.38
C LYS A 19 -1.80 15.75 -11.66
N GLN A 20 -1.74 16.85 -12.40
CA GLN A 20 -1.79 18.19 -11.82
C GLN A 20 -3.03 18.36 -10.93
N GLY A 21 -2.85 18.90 -9.72
CA GLY A 21 -3.92 19.08 -8.73
C GLY A 21 -4.33 17.81 -7.95
N VAL A 22 -3.85 16.63 -8.34
CA VAL A 22 -4.15 15.36 -7.65
C VAL A 22 -2.91 14.54 -7.28
N ILE A 23 -1.71 15.01 -7.63
CA ILE A 23 -0.44 14.28 -7.50
C ILE A 23 -0.18 13.78 -6.07
N TYR A 24 -0.49 14.59 -5.04
CA TYR A 24 -0.36 14.16 -3.64
C TYR A 24 -1.18 12.91 -3.34
N ARG A 25 -2.45 12.90 -3.74
CA ARG A 25 -3.35 11.75 -3.53
C ARG A 25 -2.92 10.53 -4.34
N TYR A 26 -2.41 10.76 -5.55
CA TYR A 26 -1.90 9.71 -6.42
C TYR A 26 -0.69 9.00 -5.80
N VAL A 27 0.33 9.77 -5.42
CA VAL A 27 1.55 9.25 -4.78
C VAL A 27 1.23 8.54 -3.48
N LEU A 28 0.46 9.19 -2.61
CA LEU A 28 0.08 8.60 -1.33
C LEU A 28 -0.67 7.28 -1.51
N GLY A 29 -1.56 7.21 -2.51
CA GLY A 29 -2.28 5.98 -2.85
C GLY A 29 -1.37 4.85 -3.34
N ALA A 30 -0.37 5.17 -4.16
CA ALA A 30 0.58 4.19 -4.67
C ALA A 30 1.48 3.64 -3.55
N ILE A 31 2.00 4.51 -2.67
CA ILE A 31 2.79 4.11 -1.50
C ILE A 31 1.92 3.25 -0.57
N GLU A 32 0.72 3.70 -0.27
CA GLU A 32 -0.21 3.00 0.62
C GLU A 32 -0.58 1.61 0.08
N LYS A 33 -0.85 1.47 -1.22
CA LYS A 33 -1.12 0.17 -1.85
C LYS A 33 0.07 -0.78 -1.69
N SER A 34 1.27 -0.32 -2.05
CA SER A 34 2.50 -1.12 -1.96
C SER A 34 2.76 -1.59 -0.52
N LEU A 35 2.59 -0.71 0.46
CA LEU A 35 2.74 -1.04 1.88
C LEU A 35 1.78 -2.15 2.33
N LEU A 36 0.50 -2.07 1.90
CA LEU A 36 -0.51 -3.08 2.23
C LEU A 36 -0.20 -4.44 1.61
N GLU A 37 0.18 -4.46 0.33
CA GLU A 37 0.51 -5.71 -0.40
C GLU A 37 1.72 -6.40 0.21
N GLN A 38 2.82 -5.67 0.45
CA GLN A 38 4.04 -6.23 1.07
C GLN A 38 3.78 -6.77 2.47
N THR A 39 2.92 -6.12 3.25
CA THR A 39 2.58 -6.61 4.59
C THR A 39 1.70 -7.85 4.52
N LEU A 40 0.72 -7.89 3.62
CA LEU A 40 -0.14 -9.07 3.42
C LEU A 40 0.66 -10.27 2.95
N GLU A 41 1.62 -10.07 2.05
CA GLU A 41 2.56 -11.12 1.63
C GLU A 41 3.32 -11.70 2.81
N ARG A 42 3.92 -10.84 3.64
CA ARG A 42 4.66 -11.26 4.86
C ARG A 42 3.79 -11.97 5.90
N THR A 43 2.48 -11.78 5.86
CA THR A 43 1.54 -12.42 6.78
C THR A 43 0.70 -13.51 6.15
N PHE A 44 1.04 -13.97 4.94
CA PHE A 44 0.33 -15.02 4.20
C PHE A 44 -1.17 -14.71 4.06
N GLY A 45 -1.49 -13.46 3.71
CA GLY A 45 -2.86 -12.96 3.55
C GLY A 45 -3.62 -12.74 4.87
N ASN A 46 -2.99 -12.92 6.04
CA ASN A 46 -3.64 -12.68 7.32
C ASN A 46 -3.77 -11.19 7.62
N GLN A 47 -4.96 -10.65 7.35
CA GLN A 47 -5.27 -9.22 7.54
C GLN A 47 -5.18 -8.76 9.00
N LEU A 48 -5.47 -9.63 9.98
CA LEU A 48 -5.37 -9.25 11.40
C LEU A 48 -3.91 -9.07 11.80
N LYS A 49 -3.04 -9.99 11.39
CA LYS A 49 -1.59 -9.86 11.61
C LYS A 49 -1.02 -8.67 10.86
N ALA A 50 -1.42 -8.46 9.60
CA ALA A 50 -0.96 -7.32 8.80
C ALA A 50 -1.36 -5.97 9.45
N ALA A 51 -2.60 -5.85 9.91
CA ALA A 51 -3.07 -4.66 10.61
C ALA A 51 -2.28 -4.37 11.89
N LYS A 52 -1.92 -5.42 12.65
CA LYS A 52 -1.06 -5.30 13.84
C LYS A 52 0.35 -4.81 13.49
N ILE A 53 0.97 -5.36 12.45
CA ILE A 53 2.30 -4.93 11.97
C ILE A 53 2.28 -3.45 11.55
N LEU A 54 1.23 -3.03 10.85
CA LEU A 54 1.07 -1.65 10.39
C LEU A 54 0.61 -0.69 11.50
N GLY A 55 0.28 -1.17 12.69
CA GLY A 55 -0.23 -0.33 13.78
C GLY A 55 -1.59 0.30 13.49
N ILE A 56 -2.41 -0.32 12.63
CA ILE A 56 -3.74 0.19 12.26
C ILE A 56 -4.85 -0.76 12.71
N ASN A 57 -6.07 -0.24 12.84
CA ASN A 57 -7.24 -1.05 13.11
C ASN A 57 -7.49 -2.06 11.96
N ARG A 58 -7.86 -3.30 12.28
CA ARG A 58 -8.23 -4.34 11.28
C ARG A 58 -9.36 -3.89 10.35
N ASN A 59 -10.31 -3.09 10.84
CA ASN A 59 -11.36 -2.51 10.01
C ASN A 59 -10.79 -1.51 9.00
N THR A 60 -9.82 -0.68 9.42
CA THR A 60 -9.08 0.23 8.54
C THR A 60 -8.31 -0.55 7.47
N MET A 61 -7.60 -1.63 7.86
CA MET A 61 -6.93 -2.53 6.92
C MET A 61 -7.91 -3.08 5.88
N ARG A 62 -9.06 -3.60 6.32
CA ARG A 62 -10.10 -4.16 5.43
C ARG A 62 -10.64 -3.11 4.45
N THR A 63 -10.91 -1.89 4.93
CA THR A 63 -11.39 -0.79 4.07
C THR A 63 -10.34 -0.40 3.04
N LYS A 64 -9.05 -0.34 3.41
CA LYS A 64 -7.97 -0.02 2.48
C LYS A 64 -7.75 -1.13 1.44
N ILE A 65 -7.77 -2.40 1.84
CA ILE A 65 -7.74 -3.55 0.91
C ILE A 65 -8.84 -3.42 -0.15
N LYS A 66 -10.08 -3.14 0.28
CA LYS A 66 -11.20 -2.94 -0.64
C LYS A 66 -11.00 -1.71 -1.55
N LYS A 67 -10.54 -0.59 -0.99
CA LYS A 67 -10.26 0.65 -1.74
C LYS A 67 -9.24 0.43 -2.88
N PHE A 68 -8.21 -0.39 -2.63
CA PHE A 68 -7.15 -0.64 -3.61
C PHE A 68 -7.36 -1.90 -4.47
N GLY A 69 -8.48 -2.62 -4.28
CA GLY A 69 -8.78 -3.84 -5.02
C GLY A 69 -7.77 -4.96 -4.78
N ILE A 70 -7.18 -5.03 -3.59
CA ILE A 70 -6.20 -6.07 -3.24
C ILE A 70 -6.96 -7.36 -2.91
N ASP A 71 -6.55 -8.48 -3.49
CA ASP A 71 -7.03 -9.82 -3.10
C ASP A 71 -6.05 -10.48 -2.12
N PRO A 72 -6.39 -10.60 -0.82
CA PRO A 72 -5.54 -11.25 0.17
C PRO A 72 -5.39 -12.76 -0.03
N SER A 73 -6.27 -13.38 -0.83
CA SER A 73 -6.21 -14.83 -1.10
C SER A 73 -4.96 -15.21 -1.89
N LYS A 74 -4.38 -14.26 -2.64
CA LYS A 74 -3.14 -14.43 -3.40
C LYS A 74 -1.97 -14.99 -2.59
N TRP A 75 -1.94 -14.74 -1.28
CA TRP A 75 -0.85 -15.17 -0.39
C TRP A 75 -1.28 -16.20 0.65
N LYS A 76 -2.52 -16.70 0.59
CA LYS A 76 -2.94 -17.79 1.46
C LYS A 76 -2.37 -19.09 0.92
N ILE A 77 -1.70 -19.83 1.81
CA ILE A 77 -1.26 -21.22 1.59
C ILE A 77 -2.43 -22.14 1.95
#